data_AF-A0AAW8TCK0-F1
#
_entry.id   AF-A0AAW8TCK0-F1
#
_cell.length_a   1.000
_cell.length_b   1.000
_cell.length_c   1.000
_cell.angle_alpha   90.00
_cell.angle_beta   90.00
_cell.angle_gamma   90.00
#
_symmetry.space_group_name_H-M   'P 1'
#
loop_
_entity.id
_entity.type
_entity.pdbx_description
1 polymer ?
#
loop_
_entity_poly.entity_id
_entity_poly.type
_entity_poly.pdbx_seq_one_letter_code
_entity_poly.pdbx_strand_id
1 'polypeptide(L)'
;MKLNQITTIEQYLCYFDQRIKVKKESGELQYPLIDDFYTHLRFELVSTFETEMPFFDKMAKLLDLDAQLHILIQLLDLDRYCEDLSEEIIVSCAKKDRYVFYRELTGLSIKEQVPWSLIYLSEQ
;
A
#
# COMPACT_ATOMS: atom_id res chain seq x y z
N MET A 1 11.18 9.92 1.15
CA MET A 1 11.47 9.62 -0.27
C MET A 1 11.42 10.91 -1.07
N LYS A 2 12.41 11.20 -1.93
CA LYS A 2 12.37 12.36 -2.84
C LYS A 2 11.72 11.93 -4.15
N LEU A 3 10.42 12.13 -4.28
CA LEU A 3 9.61 11.65 -5.42
C LEU A 3 10.13 12.16 -6.78
N ASN A 4 10.72 13.35 -6.80
CA ASN A 4 11.27 13.98 -8.01
C ASN A 4 12.54 13.30 -8.58
N GLN A 5 13.03 12.23 -7.95
CA GLN A 5 14.22 11.48 -8.39
C GLN A 5 13.89 10.05 -8.83
N ILE A 6 12.62 9.64 -8.77
CA ILE A 6 12.17 8.29 -9.13
C ILE A 6 11.81 8.29 -10.61
N THR A 7 12.51 7.48 -11.39
CA THR A 7 12.31 7.34 -12.83
C THR A 7 11.78 5.96 -13.21
N THR A 8 11.84 4.97 -12.32
CA THR A 8 11.34 3.61 -12.58
C THR A 8 10.51 3.08 -11.41
N ILE A 9 9.69 2.07 -11.69
CA ILE A 9 8.82 1.45 -10.70
C ILE A 9 9.63 0.65 -9.66
N GLU A 10 10.79 0.12 -10.04
CA GLU A 10 11.72 -0.56 -9.13
C GLU A 10 12.36 0.41 -8.14
N GLN A 11 12.69 1.63 -8.59
CA GLN A 11 13.19 2.66 -7.70
C GLN A 11 12.12 3.10 -6.69
N TYR A 12 10.86 3.12 -7.12
CA TYR A 12 9.73 3.34 -6.23
C TYR A 12 9.62 2.23 -5.17
N LEU A 13 9.62 0.98 -5.61
CA LEU A 13 9.52 -0.20 -4.74
C LEU A 13 10.71 -0.36 -3.79
N CYS A 14 11.89 0.15 -4.15
CA CYS A 14 13.07 0.11 -3.29
C CYS A 14 12.84 0.77 -1.93
N TYR A 15 11.99 1.80 -1.85
CA TYR A 15 11.58 2.39 -0.57
C TYR A 15 10.90 1.36 0.33
N PHE A 16 9.94 0.60 -0.19
CA PHE A 16 9.22 -0.43 0.56
C PHE A 16 10.11 -1.63 0.87
N ASP A 17 10.94 -2.07 -0.09
CA ASP A 17 11.88 -3.18 0.08
C ASP A 17 12.80 -2.96 1.28
N GLN A 18 13.32 -1.74 1.44
CA GLN A 18 14.17 -1.39 2.57
C GLN A 18 13.43 -1.49 3.90
N ARG A 19 12.17 -1.05 3.96
CA ARG A 19 11.37 -1.09 5.19
C ARG A 19 10.99 -2.51 5.59
N ILE A 20 10.59 -3.33 4.62
CA ILE A 20 10.30 -4.76 4.85
C ILE A 20 11.57 -5.49 5.29
N LYS A 21 12.71 -5.22 4.64
CA LYS A 21 14.00 -5.84 4.98
C LYS A 21 14.41 -5.55 6.43
N VAL A 22 14.31 -4.30 6.88
CA VAL A 22 14.65 -3.91 8.26
C VAL A 22 13.80 -4.69 9.27
N LYS A 23 12.51 -4.91 8.98
CA LYS A 23 11.61 -5.68 9.86
C LYS A 23 11.95 -7.17 9.89
N LYS A 24 12.34 -7.75 8.76
CA LYS A 24 12.81 -9.14 8.68
C LYS A 24 14.13 -9.36 9.45
N GLU A 25 15.07 -8.43 9.31
CA GLU A 25 16.39 -8.52 9.95
C GLU A 25 16.36 -8.30 11.47
N SER A 26 15.39 -7.55 12.00
CA SER A 26 15.24 -7.38 13.46
C SER A 26 14.82 -8.67 14.19
N GLY A 27 14.50 -9.75 13.45
CA GLY A 27 14.07 -11.02 14.04
C GLY A 27 12.73 -10.90 14.78
N GLU A 28 12.02 -9.78 14.61
CA GLU A 28 10.80 -9.44 15.35
C GLU A 28 9.65 -10.38 14.94
N LEU A 29 9.55 -10.83 13.68
CA LEU A 29 8.66 -11.93 13.28
C LEU A 29 9.08 -12.58 11.95
N GLN A 30 8.93 -13.91 11.84
CA GLN A 30 8.83 -14.57 10.54
C GLN A 30 7.39 -14.37 10.09
N TYR A 31 7.17 -13.35 9.25
CA TYR A 31 5.84 -12.97 8.78
C TYR A 31 5.52 -13.53 7.39
N PRO A 32 5.18 -14.83 7.23
CA PRO A 32 4.94 -15.44 5.93
C PRO A 32 3.77 -14.80 5.17
N LEU A 33 2.67 -14.46 5.84
CA LEU A 33 1.49 -13.88 5.17
C LEU A 33 1.78 -12.47 4.69
N ILE A 34 2.50 -11.67 5.46
CA ILE A 34 2.92 -10.33 5.05
C ILE A 34 3.93 -10.43 3.91
N ASP A 35 4.86 -11.39 3.93
CA ASP A 35 5.83 -11.56 2.86
C ASP A 35 5.15 -11.96 1.54
N ASP A 36 4.23 -12.93 1.61
CA ASP A 36 3.42 -13.35 0.47
C ASP A 36 2.57 -12.19 -0.06
N PHE A 37 1.92 -11.45 0.84
CA PHE A 37 1.10 -10.30 0.47
C PHE A 37 1.93 -9.17 -0.15
N TYR A 38 3.08 -8.83 0.43
CA TYR A 38 4.00 -7.82 -0.11
C TYR A 38 4.54 -8.24 -1.47
N THR A 39 4.95 -9.50 -1.63
CA THR A 39 5.43 -10.05 -2.89
C THR A 39 4.35 -9.98 -3.97
N HIS A 40 3.10 -10.29 -3.61
CA HIS A 40 1.95 -10.15 -4.50
C HIS A 40 1.70 -8.69 -4.91
N LEU A 41 1.67 -7.76 -3.96
CA LEU A 41 1.51 -6.33 -4.25
C LEU A 41 2.60 -5.82 -5.19
N ARG A 42 3.86 -6.20 -4.93
CA ARG A 42 5.01 -5.83 -5.76
C ARG A 42 4.84 -6.34 -7.19
N PHE A 43 4.47 -7.61 -7.35
CA PHE A 43 4.22 -8.20 -8.66
C PHE A 43 3.09 -7.50 -9.41
N GLU A 44 1.93 -7.31 -8.75
CA GLU A 44 0.78 -6.64 -9.37
C GLU A 44 1.07 -5.20 -9.77
N LEU A 45 1.87 -4.49 -8.98
CA LEU A 45 2.21 -3.10 -9.22
C LEU A 45 3.13 -2.95 -10.43
N VAL A 46 4.16 -3.80 -10.55
CA VAL A 46 5.04 -3.86 -11.74
C VAL A 46 4.24 -4.28 -12.96
N SER A 47 3.46 -5.36 -12.86
CA SER A 47 2.64 -5.87 -13.96
C SER A 47 1.64 -4.82 -14.46
N THR A 48 0.98 -4.10 -13.56
CA THR A 48 0.02 -3.03 -13.91
C THR A 48 0.72 -1.84 -14.56
N PHE A 49 1.92 -1.49 -14.10
CA PHE A 49 2.71 -0.41 -14.69
C PHE A 49 3.09 -0.72 -16.15
N GLU A 50 3.56 -1.94 -16.41
CA GLU A 50 4.00 -2.41 -17.73
C GLU A 50 2.85 -2.71 -18.70
N THR A 51 1.69 -3.15 -18.19
CA THR A 51 0.53 -3.54 -19.01
C THR A 51 -0.05 -2.34 -19.75
N GLU A 52 -0.33 -2.48 -21.05
CA GLU A 52 -1.05 -1.46 -21.80
C GLU A 52 -2.56 -1.55 -21.50
N MET A 53 -3.10 -0.51 -20.88
CA MET A 53 -4.52 -0.41 -20.51
C MET A 53 -4.93 1.08 -20.43
N PRO A 54 -6.24 1.40 -20.42
CA PRO A 54 -6.68 2.80 -20.37
C PRO A 54 -6.07 3.56 -19.19
N PHE A 55 -5.67 4.81 -19.43
CA PHE A 55 -4.90 5.61 -18.46
C PHE A 55 -5.55 5.68 -17.08
N PHE A 56 -6.85 6.00 -17.02
CA PHE A 56 -7.56 6.14 -15.75
C PHE A 56 -7.73 4.80 -15.03
N ASP A 57 -7.93 3.70 -15.75
CA ASP A 57 -8.03 2.37 -15.16
C ASP A 57 -6.68 1.92 -14.60
N LYS A 58 -5.59 2.17 -15.35
CA LYS A 58 -4.22 1.94 -14.87
C LYS A 58 -3.97 2.74 -13.60
N MET A 59 -4.30 4.03 -13.62
CA MET A 59 -4.04 4.91 -12.49
C MET A 59 -4.85 4.51 -11.27
N ALA A 60 -6.12 4.17 -11.42
CA ALA A 60 -6.95 3.66 -10.34
C ALA A 60 -6.33 2.42 -9.69
N LYS A 61 -5.92 1.44 -10.50
CA LYS A 61 -5.29 0.20 -10.00
C LYS A 61 -3.92 0.46 -9.34
N LEU A 62 -3.09 1.32 -9.90
CA LEU A 62 -1.80 1.67 -9.31
C LEU A 62 -1.95 2.38 -7.96
N LEU A 63 -2.90 3.31 -7.85
CA LEU A 63 -3.21 4.00 -6.59
C LEU A 63 -3.78 3.01 -5.55
N ASP A 64 -4.63 2.07 -5.97
CA ASP A 64 -5.15 1.02 -5.09
C ASP A 64 -4.05 0.14 -4.48
N LEU A 65 -3.08 -0.26 -5.31
CA LEU A 65 -1.92 -1.04 -4.88
C LEU A 65 -0.97 -0.21 -4.00
N ASP A 66 -0.79 1.07 -4.34
CA ASP A 66 0.02 2.00 -3.57
C ASP A 66 -0.54 2.24 -2.16
N ALA A 67 -1.85 2.45 -2.05
CA ALA A 67 -2.54 2.59 -0.77
C ALA A 67 -2.31 1.35 0.12
N GLN A 68 -2.44 0.14 -0.45
CA GLN A 68 -2.17 -1.11 0.27
C GLN A 68 -0.73 -1.20 0.77
N LEU A 69 0.26 -0.81 -0.05
CA LEU A 69 1.67 -0.77 0.35
C LEU A 69 1.92 0.21 1.50
N HIS A 70 1.34 1.40 1.41
CA HIS A 70 1.48 2.40 2.46
C HIS A 70 0.82 1.99 3.78
N ILE A 71 -0.40 1.45 3.74
CA ILE A 71 -1.08 0.95 4.93
C ILE A 71 -0.29 -0.20 5.55
N LEU A 72 0.19 -1.15 4.75
CA LEU A 72 0.98 -2.28 5.22
C LEU A 72 2.20 -1.82 6.02
N ILE A 73 2.97 -0.87 5.47
CA ILE A 73 4.15 -0.32 6.16
C ILE A 73 3.77 0.42 7.46
N GLN A 74 2.69 1.21 7.44
CA GLN A 74 2.23 1.93 8.63
C GLN A 74 1.82 0.97 9.74
N LEU A 75 1.11 -0.10 9.41
CA LEU A 75 0.70 -1.12 10.38
C LEU A 75 1.91 -1.89 10.94
N LEU A 76 2.89 -2.23 10.09
CA LEU A 76 4.15 -2.83 10.53
C LEU A 76 4.97 -1.93 11.45
N ASP A 77 4.86 -0.61 11.31
CA ASP A 77 5.49 0.34 12.24
C ASP A 77 4.79 0.36 13.61
N LEU A 78 3.47 0.17 13.62
CA LEU A 78 2.63 0.17 14.82
C LEU A 78 2.65 -1.16 15.58
N ASP A 79 2.85 -2.27 14.88
CA ASP A 79 2.97 -3.62 15.44
C ASP A 79 3.92 -3.70 16.65
N ARG A 80 5.03 -2.97 16.60
CA ARG A 80 5.99 -2.85 17.73
C ARG A 80 5.38 -2.34 19.04
N TYR A 81 4.20 -1.73 18.97
CA TYR A 81 3.50 -1.10 20.09
C TYR A 81 2.14 -1.74 20.36
N CYS A 82 1.73 -2.74 19.58
CA CYS A 82 0.42 -3.37 19.66
C CYS A 82 0.55 -4.89 19.58
N GLU A 83 0.61 -5.55 20.74
CA GLU A 83 0.78 -7.00 20.86
C GLU A 83 -0.36 -7.83 20.21
N ASP A 84 -1.50 -7.20 19.93
CA ASP A 84 -2.69 -7.85 19.34
C ASP A 84 -2.73 -7.77 17.79
N LEU A 85 -1.72 -7.19 17.14
CA LEU A 85 -1.71 -6.98 15.69
C LEU A 85 -1.21 -8.23 14.93
N SER A 86 -2.07 -9.23 14.71
CA SER A 86 -1.69 -10.41 13.92
C SER A 86 -1.46 -10.09 12.44
N GLU A 87 -0.71 -10.94 11.72
CA GLU A 87 -0.51 -10.79 10.27
C GLU A 87 -1.82 -10.74 9.49
N GLU A 88 -2.79 -11.57 9.86
CA GLU A 88 -4.09 -11.61 9.23
C GLU A 88 -4.83 -10.28 9.38
N ILE A 89 -4.72 -9.66 10.56
CA ILE A 89 -5.31 -8.34 10.81
C ILE A 89 -4.59 -7.30 9.94
N ILE A 90 -3.26 -7.30 9.93
CA ILE A 90 -2.47 -6.36 9.13
C ILE A 90 -2.84 -6.44 7.64
N VAL A 91 -2.85 -7.65 7.07
CA VAL A 91 -3.19 -7.87 5.67
C VAL A 91 -4.66 -7.53 5.40
N SER A 92 -5.58 -7.84 6.32
CA SER A 92 -6.99 -7.50 6.18
C SER A 92 -7.21 -6.00 6.16
N CYS A 93 -6.58 -5.25 7.06
CA CYS A 93 -6.64 -3.80 7.13
C CYS A 93 -6.04 -3.16 5.88
N ALA A 94 -4.84 -3.58 5.47
CA ALA A 94 -4.21 -3.09 4.24
C ALA A 94 -5.14 -3.25 3.03
N LYS A 95 -5.81 -4.40 2.89
CA LYS A 95 -6.78 -4.64 1.82
C LYS A 95 -8.04 -3.78 1.97
N LYS A 96 -8.65 -3.71 3.16
CA LYS A 96 -9.96 -3.04 3.32
C LYS A 96 -9.85 -1.52 3.28
N ASP A 97 -8.81 -0.98 3.90
CA ASP A 97 -8.73 0.46 4.17
C ASP A 97 -8.14 1.24 2.99
N ARG A 98 -7.72 0.56 1.92
CA ARG A 98 -7.14 1.17 0.71
C ARG A 98 -8.06 2.21 0.05
N TYR A 99 -9.37 1.99 0.09
CA TYR A 99 -10.36 2.89 -0.52
C TYR A 99 -10.51 4.22 0.22
N VAL A 100 -10.15 4.24 1.51
CA VAL A 100 -10.24 5.46 2.34
C VAL A 100 -8.88 6.15 2.48
N PHE A 101 -7.77 5.46 2.21
CA PHE A 101 -6.41 5.95 2.38
C PHE A 101 -6.18 7.37 1.81
N TYR A 102 -6.42 7.59 0.52
CA TYR A 102 -6.18 8.91 -0.09
C TYR A 102 -7.17 9.97 0.37
N ARG A 103 -8.37 9.59 0.80
CA ARG A 103 -9.32 10.54 1.39
C ARG A 103 -8.78 11.05 2.72
N GLU A 104 -8.33 10.13 3.58
CA GLU A 104 -7.73 10.47 4.86
C GLU A 104 -6.44 11.28 4.69
N LEU A 105 -5.62 10.95 3.68
CA LEU A 105 -4.41 11.72 3.34
C LEU A 105 -4.73 13.19 2.99
N THR A 106 -5.91 13.45 2.43
CA THR A 106 -6.40 14.81 2.13
C THR A 106 -7.13 15.49 3.30
N GLY A 107 -7.17 14.84 4.48
CA GLY A 107 -7.85 15.35 5.67
C GLY A 107 -9.36 15.14 5.68
N LEU A 108 -9.89 14.33 4.76
CA LEU A 108 -11.32 14.02 4.67
C LEU A 108 -11.63 12.74 5.45
N SER A 109 -12.72 12.78 6.19
CA SER A 109 -13.28 11.64 6.88
C SER A 109 -14.12 10.76 5.93
N ILE A 110 -14.33 9.50 6.33
CA ILE A 110 -15.18 8.53 5.64
C ILE A 110 -16.63 9.06 5.47
N LYS A 111 -17.08 9.93 6.39
CA LYS A 111 -18.44 10.49 6.43
C LYS A 111 -18.67 11.61 5.40
N GLU A 112 -17.62 12.17 4.83
CA GLU A 112 -17.72 13.24 3.84
C GLU A 112 -17.91 12.66 2.43
N GLN A 113 -18.57 13.39 1.54
CA GLN A 113 -18.75 12.95 0.16
C GLN A 113 -17.39 12.80 -0.52
N VAL A 114 -17.20 11.73 -1.28
CA VAL A 114 -15.96 11.52 -2.02
C VAL A 114 -15.76 12.70 -2.99
N PRO A 115 -14.62 13.41 -2.94
CA PRO A 115 -14.32 14.44 -3.91
C PRO A 115 -14.36 13.87 -5.32
N TRP A 116 -14.93 14.61 -6.27
CA TRP A 116 -14.97 14.19 -7.67
C TRP A 116 -13.59 13.85 -8.24
N SER A 117 -12.54 14.50 -7.75
CA SER A 117 -11.15 14.22 -8.12
C SER A 117 -10.64 12.84 -7.67
N LEU A 118 -11.31 12.20 -6.72
CA LEU A 118 -10.97 10.88 -6.15
C LEU A 118 -12.03 9.81 -6.48
N ILE A 119 -12.99 10.09 -7.37
CA ILE A 119 -14.11 9.18 -7.65
C ILE A 119 -13.66 7.81 -8.19
N TYR A 120 -12.51 7.76 -8.87
CA TYR A 120 -11.94 6.50 -9.36
C TYR A 120 -11.32 5.64 -8.24
N LEU A 121 -11.24 6.17 -7.02
CA LEU A 121 -10.72 5.49 -5.83
C LEU A 121 -11.84 5.18 -4.80
N SER A 122 -13.09 5.55 -5.09
CA SER A 122 -14.21 5.27 -4.18
C SER A 122 -14.62 3.81 -4.19
N GLU A 123 -15.14 3.34 -3.05
CA GLU A 123 -15.82 2.04 -2.94
C GLU A 123 -16.92 1.93 -4.01
N GLN A 124 -16.96 0.79 -4.72
CA GLN A 124 -18.15 0.33 -5.44
C GLN A 124 -18.98 -0.56 -4.52
#